data_AF-A0A1U8D326-F1
#
_entry.id   AF-A0A1U8D326-F1
#
_cell.length_a   1.000
_cell.length_b   1.000
_cell.length_c   1.000
_cell.angle_alpha   90.00
_cell.angle_beta   90.00
_cell.angle_gamma   90.00
#
_symmetry.space_group_name_H-M   'P 1'
#
loop_
_entity.id
_entity.type
_entity.pdbx_description
1 polymer ?
#
loop_
_entity_poly.entity_id
_entity_poly.type
_entity_poly.pdbx_seq_one_letter_code
_entity_poly.pdbx_strand_id
1 'polypeptide(L)'
;MQGMVPYLPELIPHLIQCLSDKKALVRSIACWTLSRYAHWVVSQPPDMHLKPLMTELLKRILDGNKRVQEAACSAFATLEEEACTELVPYLSYILDTLVFAFGKYQHKNLLILYDAIGTLADSVGHHLNQPEYIQKLMPPLIQKWNELKDEDKDLFPLLECLSSVATALQSGFLPYCEPVYQRCVTLVQKTLAQAMMYTQHPEQYEAPDKDFMIVALDLLSGLAEGLGGHVEQLVARSNIMTLLFQCMQVRGYPT
;
A
#
# COMPACT_ATOMS: atom_id res chain seq x y z
N MET A 1 11.36 17.19 -19.37
CA MET A 1 10.54 16.34 -20.27
C MET A 1 9.79 17.11 -21.37
N GLN A 2 9.75 18.46 -21.38
CA GLN A 2 8.99 19.23 -22.37
C GLN A 2 9.36 18.94 -23.84
N GLY A 3 10.61 18.60 -24.13
CA GLY A 3 11.05 18.28 -25.50
C GLY A 3 10.43 17.03 -26.12
N MET A 4 9.88 16.11 -25.30
CA MET A 4 9.23 14.89 -25.80
C MET A 4 7.74 15.07 -26.11
N VAL A 5 7.10 16.10 -25.53
CA VAL A 5 5.64 16.31 -25.61
C VAL A 5 5.09 16.27 -27.04
N PRO A 6 5.74 16.87 -28.07
CA PRO A 6 5.25 16.81 -29.44
C PRO A 6 5.14 15.38 -30.01
N TYR A 7 5.90 14.43 -29.48
CA TYR A 7 5.96 13.05 -29.96
C TYR A 7 5.11 12.07 -29.12
N LEU A 8 4.71 12.46 -27.90
CA LEU A 8 3.93 11.61 -27.00
C LEU A 8 2.59 11.12 -27.57
N PRO A 9 1.84 11.90 -28.38
CA PRO A 9 0.61 11.41 -29.01
C PRO A 9 0.81 10.17 -29.88
N GLU A 10 2.00 9.97 -30.46
CA GLU A 10 2.35 8.78 -31.26
C GLU A 10 3.04 7.71 -30.40
N LEU A 11 3.97 8.12 -29.53
CA LEU A 11 4.78 7.20 -28.73
C LEU A 11 3.95 6.46 -27.67
N ILE A 12 3.01 7.12 -27.00
CA ILE A 12 2.23 6.48 -25.93
C ILE A 12 1.36 5.34 -26.46
N PRO A 13 0.55 5.51 -27.52
CA PRO A 13 -0.16 4.39 -28.13
C PRO A 13 0.75 3.24 -28.55
N HIS A 14 1.93 3.53 -29.11
CA HIS A 14 2.90 2.50 -29.47
C HIS A 14 3.44 1.73 -28.25
N LEU A 15 3.81 2.44 -27.18
CA LEU A 15 4.29 1.81 -25.95
C LEU A 15 3.19 0.97 -25.27
N ILE A 16 1.92 1.42 -25.33
CA ILE A 16 0.78 0.61 -24.85
C ILE A 16 0.69 -0.70 -25.64
N GLN A 17 0.91 -0.69 -26.96
CA GLN A 17 0.97 -1.94 -27.75
C GLN A 17 2.13 -2.84 -27.30
N CYS A 18 3.28 -2.27 -26.94
CA CYS A 18 4.43 -3.04 -26.43
C CYS A 18 4.16 -3.75 -25.09
N LEU A 19 3.14 -3.36 -24.32
CA LEU A 19 2.69 -4.12 -23.14
C LEU A 19 2.21 -5.52 -23.52
N SER A 20 1.79 -5.75 -24.77
CA SER A 20 1.38 -7.08 -25.25
C SER A 20 2.47 -7.82 -26.04
N ASP A 21 3.73 -7.35 -25.99
CA ASP A 21 4.83 -8.01 -26.69
C ASP A 21 5.09 -9.44 -26.18
N LYS A 22 5.53 -10.33 -27.07
CA LYS A 22 5.83 -11.73 -26.73
C LYS A 22 6.96 -11.86 -25.70
N LYS A 23 7.92 -10.95 -25.70
CA LYS A 23 9.10 -10.95 -24.82
C LYS A 23 8.78 -10.24 -23.49
N ALA A 24 8.90 -10.98 -22.39
CA ALA A 24 8.66 -10.44 -21.04
C ALA A 24 9.48 -9.17 -20.73
N LEU A 25 10.75 -9.12 -21.16
CA LEU A 25 11.60 -7.95 -20.93
C LEU A 25 11.09 -6.68 -21.63
N VAL A 26 10.50 -6.82 -22.82
CA VAL A 26 9.88 -5.70 -23.56
C VAL A 26 8.66 -5.21 -22.79
N ARG A 27 7.82 -6.13 -22.31
CA ARG A 27 6.65 -5.77 -21.49
C ARG A 27 7.04 -5.03 -20.20
N SER A 28 8.04 -5.55 -19.48
CA SER A 28 8.54 -4.92 -18.24
C SER A 28 9.05 -3.50 -18.48
N ILE A 29 9.90 -3.28 -19.49
CA ILE A 29 10.44 -1.94 -19.77
C ILE A 29 9.37 -0.99 -20.32
N ALA A 30 8.37 -1.52 -21.04
CA ALA A 30 7.22 -0.73 -21.48
C ALA A 30 6.40 -0.23 -20.27
N CYS A 31 6.13 -1.08 -19.27
CA CYS A 31 5.45 -0.67 -18.03
C CYS A 31 6.18 0.50 -17.37
N TRP A 32 7.50 0.35 -17.14
CA TRP A 32 8.32 1.39 -16.53
C TRP A 32 8.37 2.67 -17.37
N THR A 33 8.58 2.55 -18.68
CA THR A 33 8.66 3.73 -19.57
C THR A 33 7.35 4.50 -19.58
N LEU A 34 6.21 3.80 -19.62
CA LEU A 34 4.88 4.43 -19.58
C LEU A 34 4.64 5.17 -18.27
N SER A 35 5.06 4.62 -17.12
CA SER A 35 4.89 5.31 -15.83
C SER A 35 5.68 6.62 -15.75
N ARG A 36 6.83 6.72 -16.43
CA ARG A 36 7.60 7.98 -16.53
C ARG A 36 6.84 9.11 -17.23
N TYR A 37 5.79 8.79 -17.98
CA TYR A 37 4.94 9.75 -18.68
C TYR A 37 3.50 9.78 -18.12
N ALA A 38 3.24 9.16 -16.95
CA ALA A 38 1.91 9.08 -16.34
C ALA A 38 1.26 10.47 -16.19
N HIS A 39 2.02 11.45 -15.70
CA HIS A 39 1.57 12.85 -15.61
C HIS A 39 1.01 13.39 -16.93
N TRP A 40 1.71 13.15 -18.04
CA TRP A 40 1.25 13.59 -19.36
C TRP A 40 -0.01 12.82 -19.77
N VAL A 41 -0.05 11.50 -19.57
CA VAL A 41 -1.21 10.66 -19.91
C VAL A 41 -2.47 11.14 -19.19
N VAL A 42 -2.38 11.42 -17.89
CA VAL A 42 -3.50 11.89 -17.06
C VAL A 42 -3.94 13.31 -17.47
N SER A 43 -3.02 14.15 -17.95
CA SER A 43 -3.36 15.51 -18.42
C SER A 43 -4.15 15.54 -19.74
N GLN A 44 -4.28 14.41 -20.44
CA GLN A 44 -5.04 14.29 -21.68
C GLN A 44 -6.48 13.78 -21.41
N PRO A 45 -7.42 13.91 -22.36
CA PRO A 45 -8.75 13.33 -22.22
C PRO A 45 -8.69 11.83 -21.85
N PRO A 46 -9.36 11.38 -20.78
CA PRO A 46 -9.16 10.04 -20.21
C PRO A 46 -9.34 8.88 -21.20
N ASP A 47 -10.32 8.97 -22.11
CA ASP A 47 -10.60 7.93 -23.11
C ASP A 47 -9.49 7.77 -24.15
N MET A 48 -8.62 8.77 -24.35
CA MET A 48 -7.57 8.72 -25.36
C MET A 48 -6.37 7.87 -24.92
N HIS A 49 -5.91 8.04 -23.68
CA HIS A 49 -4.65 7.46 -23.23
C HIS A 49 -4.73 6.80 -21.85
N LEU A 50 -5.36 7.45 -20.86
CA LEU A 50 -5.46 6.92 -19.49
C LEU A 50 -6.17 5.57 -19.46
N LYS A 51 -7.38 5.50 -20.02
CA LYS A 51 -8.21 4.29 -19.99
C LYS A 51 -7.57 3.11 -20.74
N PRO A 52 -7.03 3.28 -21.98
CA PRO A 52 -6.27 2.21 -22.64
C PRO A 52 -5.03 1.78 -21.85
N LEU A 53 -4.26 2.73 -21.31
CA LEU A 53 -3.05 2.43 -20.53
C LEU A 53 -3.39 1.63 -19.27
N MET A 54 -4.32 2.13 -18.46
CA MET A 54 -4.80 1.45 -17.25
C MET A 54 -5.28 0.04 -17.57
N THR A 55 -6.09 -0.12 -18.62
CA THR A 55 -6.63 -1.43 -19.01
C THR A 55 -5.53 -2.43 -19.34
N GLU A 56 -4.51 -2.01 -20.10
CA GLU A 56 -3.39 -2.90 -20.44
C GLU A 56 -2.44 -3.14 -19.27
N LEU A 57 -2.18 -2.14 -18.41
CA LEU A 57 -1.40 -2.33 -17.19
C LEU A 57 -2.06 -3.32 -16.23
N LEU A 58 -3.37 -3.24 -16.00
CA LEU A 58 -4.11 -4.20 -15.17
C LEU A 58 -3.99 -5.62 -15.71
N LYS A 59 -4.02 -5.82 -17.05
CA LYS A 59 -3.73 -7.12 -17.65
C LYS A 59 -2.28 -7.58 -17.43
N ARG A 60 -1.33 -6.66 -17.24
CA ARG A 60 0.09 -6.96 -16.97
C ARG A 60 0.39 -7.21 -15.49
N ILE A 61 -0.38 -6.64 -14.57
CA ILE A 61 -0.39 -7.05 -13.16
C ILE A 61 -0.64 -8.57 -13.09
N LEU A 62 -1.51 -9.11 -13.93
CA LEU A 62 -1.80 -10.55 -13.97
C LEU A 62 -0.93 -11.36 -14.95
N ASP A 63 0.22 -10.84 -15.40
CA ASP A 63 1.11 -11.51 -16.35
C ASP A 63 1.63 -12.87 -15.82
N GLY A 64 1.97 -13.80 -16.72
CA GLY A 64 2.58 -15.08 -16.33
C GLY A 64 4.02 -14.97 -15.86
N ASN A 65 4.71 -13.86 -16.17
CA ASN A 65 6.09 -13.61 -15.76
C ASN A 65 6.17 -12.69 -14.54
N LYS A 66 6.84 -13.16 -13.48
CA LYS A 66 6.97 -12.43 -12.19
C LYS A 66 7.64 -11.06 -12.32
N ARG A 67 8.58 -10.88 -13.26
CA ARG A 67 9.22 -9.57 -13.50
C ARG A 67 8.29 -8.59 -14.21
N VAL A 68 7.34 -9.10 -14.99
CA VAL A 68 6.31 -8.26 -15.62
C VAL A 68 5.26 -7.86 -14.59
N GLN A 69 4.85 -8.78 -13.72
CA GLN A 69 3.96 -8.49 -12.59
C GLN A 69 4.50 -7.35 -11.72
N GLU A 70 5.75 -7.46 -11.25
CA GLU A 70 6.46 -6.42 -10.48
C GLU A 70 6.49 -5.09 -11.23
N ALA A 71 6.97 -5.08 -12.48
CA ALA A 71 7.07 -3.85 -13.26
C ALA A 71 5.71 -3.20 -13.54
N ALA A 72 4.66 -4.00 -13.77
CA ALA A 72 3.32 -3.50 -14.03
C ALA A 72 2.66 -2.96 -12.77
N CYS A 73 2.83 -3.65 -11.63
CA CYS A 73 2.27 -3.22 -10.35
C CYS A 73 2.88 -1.90 -9.90
N SER A 74 4.22 -1.77 -9.96
CA SER A 74 4.88 -0.49 -9.64
C SER A 74 4.56 0.62 -10.63
N ALA A 75 4.45 0.32 -11.92
CA ALA A 75 4.03 1.31 -12.92
C ALA A 75 2.58 1.77 -12.71
N PHE A 76 1.72 0.88 -12.22
CA PHE A 76 0.34 1.18 -11.88
C PHE A 76 0.23 2.04 -10.61
N ALA A 77 1.03 1.76 -9.57
CA ALA A 77 1.11 2.64 -8.39
C ALA A 77 1.49 4.08 -8.77
N THR A 78 2.49 4.27 -9.63
CA THR A 78 2.82 5.62 -10.16
C THR A 78 1.66 6.25 -10.95
N LEU A 79 0.87 5.45 -11.67
CA LEU A 79 -0.30 5.96 -12.37
C LEU A 79 -1.42 6.36 -11.39
N GLU A 80 -1.58 5.63 -10.29
CA GLU A 80 -2.52 5.95 -9.21
C GLU A 80 -2.21 7.29 -8.57
N GLU A 81 -0.94 7.56 -8.25
CA GLU A 81 -0.49 8.85 -7.69
C GLU A 81 -0.78 10.05 -8.61
N GLU A 82 -0.66 9.87 -9.92
CA GLU A 82 -0.89 10.94 -10.90
C GLU A 82 -2.39 11.11 -11.21
N ALA A 83 -3.14 10.01 -11.28
CA ALA A 83 -4.54 10.02 -11.69
C ALA A 83 -5.50 10.40 -10.54
N CYS A 84 -5.16 10.07 -9.29
CA CYS A 84 -6.00 10.36 -8.12
C CYS A 84 -7.47 9.98 -8.35
N THR A 85 -8.39 10.94 -8.21
CA THR A 85 -9.83 10.73 -8.34
C THR A 85 -10.30 10.41 -9.77
N GLU A 86 -9.46 10.60 -10.80
CA GLU A 86 -9.76 10.16 -12.18
C GLU A 86 -9.90 8.63 -12.27
N LEU A 87 -9.43 7.88 -11.26
CA LEU A 87 -9.58 6.42 -11.18
C LEU A 87 -10.93 5.96 -10.61
N VAL A 88 -11.68 6.84 -9.93
CA VAL A 88 -12.95 6.49 -9.27
C VAL A 88 -13.95 5.78 -10.21
N PRO A 89 -14.14 6.21 -11.48
CA PRO A 89 -15.05 5.52 -12.41
C PRO A 89 -14.64 4.07 -12.73
N TYR A 90 -13.40 3.68 -12.48
CA TYR A 90 -12.82 2.38 -12.81
C TYR A 90 -12.55 1.51 -11.58
N LEU A 91 -12.87 2.01 -10.39
CA LEU A 91 -12.43 1.43 -9.11
C LEU A 91 -12.82 -0.05 -8.94
N SER A 92 -14.04 -0.43 -9.34
CA SER A 92 -14.47 -1.85 -9.26
C SER A 92 -13.58 -2.77 -10.10
N TYR A 93 -13.22 -2.36 -11.33
CA TYR A 93 -12.35 -3.14 -12.22
C TYR A 93 -10.89 -3.21 -11.74
N ILE A 94 -10.39 -2.10 -11.18
CA ILE A 94 -9.07 -2.04 -10.56
C ILE A 94 -9.02 -3.03 -9.38
N LEU A 95 -9.98 -2.95 -8.47
CA LEU A 95 -10.04 -3.81 -7.29
C LEU A 95 -10.19 -5.29 -7.66
N ASP A 96 -11.01 -5.65 -8.64
CA ASP A 96 -11.12 -7.04 -9.10
C ASP A 96 -9.76 -7.60 -9.56
N THR A 97 -8.94 -6.77 -10.20
CA THR A 97 -7.60 -7.15 -10.66
C THR A 97 -6.63 -7.30 -9.48
N LEU A 98 -6.58 -6.33 -8.58
CA LEU A 98 -5.67 -6.34 -7.42
C LEU A 98 -6.03 -7.49 -6.45
N VAL A 99 -7.33 -7.71 -6.20
CA VAL A 99 -7.82 -8.81 -5.36
C VAL A 99 -7.46 -10.16 -5.97
N PHE A 100 -7.60 -10.33 -7.30
CA PHE A 100 -7.16 -11.55 -7.97
C PHE A 100 -5.65 -11.78 -7.85
N ALA A 101 -4.84 -10.71 -7.83
CA ALA A 101 -3.38 -10.80 -7.74
C ALA A 101 -2.92 -11.47 -6.42
N PHE A 102 -3.66 -11.36 -5.31
CA PHE A 102 -3.34 -12.06 -4.06
C PHE A 102 -3.22 -13.58 -4.23
N GLY A 103 -4.07 -14.19 -5.07
CA GLY A 103 -4.04 -15.63 -5.34
C GLY A 103 -2.98 -16.05 -6.37
N LYS A 104 -2.35 -15.09 -7.04
CA LYS A 104 -1.38 -15.33 -8.12
C LYS A 104 0.05 -14.98 -7.72
N TYR A 105 0.21 -13.94 -6.91
CA TYR A 105 1.51 -13.40 -6.56
C TYR A 105 2.26 -14.31 -5.60
N GLN A 106 3.57 -14.36 -5.78
CA GLN A 106 4.48 -14.94 -4.80
C GLN A 106 4.99 -13.84 -3.87
N HIS A 107 5.60 -14.25 -2.76
CA HIS A 107 6.14 -13.42 -1.69
C HIS A 107 6.64 -12.03 -2.14
N LYS A 108 7.70 -11.95 -2.97
CA LYS A 108 8.26 -10.67 -3.42
C LYS A 108 7.22 -9.73 -4.06
N ASN A 109 6.40 -10.24 -4.96
CA ASN A 109 5.43 -9.42 -5.68
C ASN A 109 4.23 -9.05 -4.81
N LEU A 110 3.92 -9.86 -3.80
CA LEU A 110 2.87 -9.57 -2.82
C LEU A 110 3.19 -8.30 -2.03
N LEU A 111 4.48 -8.06 -1.70
CA LEU A 111 4.90 -6.82 -1.03
C LEU A 111 4.60 -5.57 -1.88
N ILE A 112 4.82 -5.66 -3.19
CA ILE A 112 4.53 -4.57 -4.15
C ILE A 112 3.03 -4.40 -4.36
N LEU A 113 2.25 -5.47 -4.18
CA LEU A 113 0.79 -5.39 -4.24
C LEU A 113 0.22 -4.60 -3.06
N TYR A 114 0.80 -4.73 -1.86
CA TYR A 114 0.38 -3.92 -0.71
C TYR A 114 0.62 -2.43 -0.96
N ASP A 115 1.78 -2.07 -1.49
CA ASP A 115 2.12 -0.70 -1.87
C ASP A 115 1.08 -0.14 -2.86
N ALA A 116 0.81 -0.84 -3.97
CA ALA A 116 -0.22 -0.42 -4.93
C ALA A 116 -1.62 -0.27 -4.32
N ILE A 117 -2.03 -1.17 -3.40
CA ILE A 117 -3.33 -1.04 -2.72
C ILE A 117 -3.35 0.19 -1.78
N GLY A 118 -2.25 0.45 -1.07
CA GLY A 118 -2.09 1.62 -0.23
C GLY A 118 -2.18 2.91 -1.04
N THR A 119 -1.40 2.99 -2.13
CA THR A 119 -1.43 4.12 -3.08
C THR A 119 -2.82 4.34 -3.66
N LEU A 120 -3.52 3.28 -4.08
CA LEU A 120 -4.90 3.40 -4.55
C LEU A 120 -5.80 4.01 -3.48
N ALA A 121 -5.70 3.55 -2.23
CA ALA A 121 -6.50 4.04 -1.12
C ALA A 121 -6.23 5.54 -0.85
N ASP A 122 -4.97 5.97 -0.89
CA ASP A 122 -4.60 7.38 -0.75
C ASP A 122 -5.12 8.24 -1.91
N SER A 123 -5.02 7.71 -3.14
CA SER A 123 -5.44 8.41 -4.37
C SER A 123 -6.95 8.61 -4.50
N VAL A 124 -7.76 7.63 -4.09
CA VAL A 124 -9.23 7.72 -4.21
C VAL A 124 -9.94 8.11 -2.90
N GLY A 125 -9.26 7.96 -1.76
CA GLY A 125 -9.77 8.29 -0.43
C GLY A 125 -11.13 7.65 -0.14
N HIS A 126 -12.06 8.44 0.39
CA HIS A 126 -13.38 8.00 0.83
C HIS A 126 -14.25 7.35 -0.26
N HIS A 127 -13.91 7.46 -1.55
CA HIS A 127 -14.59 6.72 -2.61
C HIS A 127 -14.42 5.20 -2.47
N LEU A 128 -13.38 4.75 -1.77
CA LEU A 128 -13.17 3.34 -1.43
C LEU A 128 -14.16 2.81 -0.38
N ASN A 129 -14.77 3.71 0.42
CA ASN A 129 -15.72 3.37 1.47
C ASN A 129 -17.11 3.02 0.91
N GLN A 130 -17.17 1.89 0.19
CA GLN A 130 -18.40 1.30 -0.32
C GLN A 130 -18.48 -0.17 0.10
N PRO A 131 -19.65 -0.69 0.49
CA PRO A 131 -19.79 -2.07 0.96
C PRO A 131 -19.24 -3.11 -0.03
N GLU A 132 -19.45 -2.92 -1.33
CA GLU A 132 -18.94 -3.80 -2.37
C GLU A 132 -17.41 -3.87 -2.37
N TYR A 133 -16.73 -2.71 -2.28
CA TYR A 133 -15.27 -2.63 -2.34
C TYR A 133 -14.63 -3.18 -1.06
N ILE A 134 -15.22 -2.87 0.10
CA ILE A 134 -14.77 -3.39 1.40
C ILE A 134 -14.88 -4.92 1.42
N GLN A 135 -15.99 -5.49 0.95
CA GLN A 135 -16.22 -6.94 0.92
C GLN A 135 -15.25 -7.67 -0.03
N LYS A 136 -14.76 -6.99 -1.08
CA LYS A 136 -13.73 -7.54 -1.97
C LYS A 136 -12.33 -7.46 -1.36
N LEU A 137 -11.97 -6.30 -0.80
CA LEU A 137 -10.59 -5.97 -0.45
C LEU A 137 -10.16 -6.48 0.94
N MET A 138 -11.03 -6.39 1.95
CA MET A 138 -10.64 -6.69 3.32
C MET A 138 -10.34 -8.18 3.57
N PRO A 139 -11.09 -9.16 3.03
CA PRO A 139 -10.81 -10.57 3.28
C PRO A 139 -9.38 -11.03 2.95
N PRO A 140 -8.80 -10.75 1.76
CA PRO A 140 -7.42 -11.15 1.47
C PRO A 140 -6.37 -10.42 2.34
N LEU A 141 -6.59 -9.14 2.68
CA LEU A 141 -5.69 -8.40 3.58
C LEU A 141 -5.69 -9.01 4.99
N ILE A 142 -6.87 -9.29 5.55
CA ILE A 142 -7.00 -9.90 6.87
C ILE A 142 -6.46 -11.33 6.89
N GLN A 143 -6.61 -12.08 5.80
CA GLN A 143 -5.98 -13.39 5.68
C GLN A 143 -4.46 -13.27 5.83
N LYS A 144 -3.83 -12.34 5.10
CA LYS A 144 -2.38 -12.12 5.18
C LYS A 144 -1.93 -11.59 6.52
N TRP A 145 -2.71 -10.70 7.13
CA TRP A 145 -2.50 -10.23 8.49
C TRP A 145 -2.40 -11.38 9.49
N ASN A 146 -3.31 -12.35 9.40
CA ASN A 146 -3.34 -13.51 10.31
C ASN A 146 -2.22 -14.53 10.04
N GLU A 147 -1.67 -14.57 8.82
CA GLU A 147 -0.56 -15.46 8.44
C GLU A 147 0.80 -14.98 8.96
N LEU A 148 1.02 -13.66 9.00
CA LEU A 148 2.31 -13.07 9.39
C LEU A 148 2.49 -13.05 10.92
N LYS A 149 3.73 -13.30 11.37
CA LYS A 149 4.12 -13.21 12.79
C LYS A 149 4.60 -11.80 13.12
N ASP A 150 4.63 -11.48 14.41
CA ASP A 150 5.04 -10.15 14.91
C ASP A 150 6.51 -9.82 14.63
N GLU A 151 7.34 -10.82 14.39
CA GLU A 151 8.78 -10.67 14.08
C GLU A 151 9.06 -10.67 12.56
N ASP A 152 8.01 -10.79 11.73
CA ASP A 152 8.15 -10.87 10.28
C ASP A 152 8.20 -9.46 9.65
N LYS A 153 9.29 -9.15 8.94
CA LYS A 153 9.47 -7.85 8.28
C LYS A 153 8.50 -7.63 7.12
N ASP A 154 7.87 -8.69 6.62
CA ASP A 154 6.78 -8.57 5.65
C ASP A 154 5.55 -7.85 6.24
N LEU A 155 5.50 -7.66 7.56
CA LEU A 155 4.50 -6.80 8.18
C LEU A 155 4.62 -5.34 7.70
N PHE A 156 5.82 -4.82 7.39
CA PHE A 156 5.97 -3.38 7.13
C PHE A 156 5.08 -2.91 5.97
N PRO A 157 5.14 -3.53 4.77
CA PRO A 157 4.32 -3.07 3.65
C PRO A 157 2.83 -3.35 3.87
N LEU A 158 2.48 -4.41 4.61
CA LEU A 158 1.08 -4.70 4.94
C LEU A 158 0.50 -3.67 5.92
N LEU A 159 1.25 -3.25 6.93
CA LEU A 159 0.82 -2.27 7.93
C LEU A 159 0.69 -0.88 7.32
N GLU A 160 1.64 -0.49 6.47
CA GLU A 160 1.57 0.75 5.68
C GLU A 160 0.33 0.74 4.77
N CYS A 161 0.08 -0.35 4.05
CA CYS A 161 -1.12 -0.52 3.24
C CYS A 161 -2.41 -0.41 4.07
N LEU A 162 -2.46 -1.07 5.23
CA LEU A 162 -3.62 -0.98 6.13
C LEU A 162 -3.80 0.42 6.71
N SER A 163 -2.74 1.23 6.82
CA SER A 163 -2.79 2.61 7.31
C SER A 163 -3.59 3.46 6.32
N SER A 164 -3.20 3.47 5.04
CA SER A 164 -3.92 4.14 3.95
C SER A 164 -5.36 3.62 3.82
N VAL A 165 -5.55 2.30 3.87
CA VAL A 165 -6.90 1.68 3.77
C VAL A 165 -7.79 2.07 4.94
N ALA A 166 -7.29 2.10 6.18
CA ALA A 166 -8.08 2.50 7.35
C ALA A 166 -8.53 3.96 7.23
N THR A 167 -7.63 4.85 6.80
CA THR A 167 -7.95 6.26 6.56
C THR A 167 -9.00 6.44 5.46
N ALA A 168 -8.84 5.73 4.34
CA ALA A 168 -9.78 5.79 3.21
C ALA A 168 -11.17 5.19 3.55
N LEU A 169 -11.20 4.08 4.29
CA LEU A 169 -12.44 3.40 4.65
C LEU A 169 -13.20 4.07 5.80
N GLN A 170 -12.55 4.89 6.61
CA GLN A 170 -13.17 5.59 7.74
C GLN A 170 -14.02 4.64 8.62
N SER A 171 -15.29 4.96 8.86
CA SER A 171 -16.23 4.12 9.61
C SER A 171 -16.46 2.74 8.99
N GLY A 172 -16.19 2.56 7.69
CA GLY A 172 -16.20 1.25 7.02
C GLY A 172 -15.16 0.28 7.58
N PHE A 173 -14.11 0.78 8.24
CA PHE A 173 -13.07 -0.03 8.88
C PHE A 173 -13.46 -0.55 10.28
N LEU A 174 -14.57 -0.07 10.87
CA LEU A 174 -15.00 -0.45 12.23
C LEU A 174 -15.05 -1.97 12.50
N PRO A 175 -15.52 -2.82 11.58
CA PRO A 175 -15.56 -4.27 11.82
C PRO A 175 -14.17 -4.92 12.00
N TYR A 176 -13.10 -4.23 11.59
CA TYR A 176 -11.74 -4.76 11.56
C TYR A 176 -10.81 -4.08 12.57
N CYS A 177 -11.23 -2.97 13.18
CA CYS A 177 -10.31 -2.09 13.90
C CYS A 177 -9.76 -2.66 15.21
N GLU A 178 -10.56 -3.39 15.99
CA GLU A 178 -10.16 -3.88 17.31
C GLU A 178 -8.93 -4.81 17.27
N PRO A 179 -8.88 -5.89 16.46
CA PRO A 179 -7.68 -6.74 16.37
C PRO A 179 -6.47 -6.02 15.77
N VAL A 180 -6.70 -5.08 14.83
CA VAL A 180 -5.62 -4.29 14.23
C VAL A 180 -4.98 -3.38 15.28
N TYR A 181 -5.80 -2.61 15.98
CA TYR A 181 -5.38 -1.71 17.05
C TYR A 181 -4.60 -2.45 18.15
N GLN A 182 -5.14 -3.57 18.64
CA GLN A 182 -4.52 -4.33 19.73
C GLN A 182 -3.15 -4.89 19.35
N ARG A 183 -2.98 -5.34 18.10
CA ARG A 183 -1.69 -5.82 17.62
C ARG A 183 -0.67 -4.70 17.53
N CYS A 184 -1.04 -3.53 17.00
CA CYS A 184 -0.15 -2.38 16.93
C CYS A 184 0.33 -1.94 18.32
N VAL A 185 -0.58 -1.84 19.30
CA VAL A 185 -0.22 -1.54 20.69
C VAL A 185 0.77 -2.58 21.23
N THR A 186 0.54 -3.86 20.93
CA THR A 186 1.42 -4.96 21.36
C THR A 186 2.81 -4.86 20.73
N LEU A 187 2.91 -4.54 19.43
CA LEU A 187 4.19 -4.35 18.74
C LEU A 187 4.99 -3.21 19.39
N VAL A 188 4.35 -2.05 19.58
CA VAL A 188 4.98 -0.90 20.27
C VAL A 188 5.47 -1.29 21.66
N GLN A 189 4.64 -1.97 22.45
CA GLN A 189 4.99 -2.41 23.80
C GLN A 189 6.17 -3.39 23.81
N LYS A 190 6.18 -4.38 22.91
CA LYS A 190 7.28 -5.35 22.79
C LYS A 190 8.59 -4.67 22.39
N THR A 191 8.57 -3.80 21.39
CA THR A 191 9.77 -3.08 20.93
C THR A 191 10.35 -2.19 22.02
N LEU A 192 9.52 -1.46 22.77
CA LEU A 192 9.97 -0.64 23.91
C LEU A 192 10.56 -1.50 25.03
N ALA A 193 9.90 -2.61 25.38
CA ALA A 193 10.41 -3.52 26.40
C ALA A 193 11.79 -4.11 26.02
N GLN A 194 11.95 -4.53 24.76
CA GLN A 194 13.23 -5.04 24.26
C GLN A 194 14.31 -3.94 24.27
N ALA A 195 13.96 -2.70 23.90
CA ALA A 195 14.89 -1.57 23.95
C ALA A 195 15.41 -1.29 25.38
N MET A 196 14.52 -1.39 26.38
CA MET A 196 14.90 -1.25 27.79
C MET A 196 15.84 -2.37 28.24
N MET A 197 15.56 -3.62 27.88
CA MET A 197 16.41 -4.77 28.21
C MET A 197 17.80 -4.65 27.58
N TYR A 198 17.87 -4.26 26.30
CA TYR A 198 19.13 -3.98 25.61
C TYR A 198 19.93 -2.86 26.30
N THR A 199 19.26 -1.79 26.73
CA THR A 199 19.94 -0.66 27.40
C THR A 199 20.52 -1.06 28.76
N GLN A 200 19.86 -1.96 29.50
CA GLN A 200 20.33 -2.42 30.81
C GLN A 200 21.39 -3.53 30.70
N HIS A 201 21.25 -4.41 29.71
CA HIS A 201 22.08 -5.61 29.55
C HIS A 201 22.44 -5.85 28.06
N PRO A 202 23.26 -4.99 27.44
CA PRO A 202 23.57 -5.06 26.02
C PRO A 202 24.33 -6.34 25.62
N GLU A 203 25.00 -6.99 26.57
CA GLU A 203 25.71 -8.26 26.37
C GLU A 203 24.77 -9.48 26.23
N GLN A 204 23.51 -9.36 26.69
CA GLN A 204 22.56 -10.47 26.81
C GLN A 204 21.37 -10.37 25.86
N TYR A 205 21.05 -9.15 25.40
CA TYR A 205 19.90 -8.88 24.55
C TYR A 205 20.35 -8.19 23.27
N GLU A 206 19.66 -8.45 22.18
CA GLU A 206 19.88 -7.74 20.92
C GLU A 206 19.06 -6.44 20.88
N ALA A 207 19.63 -5.42 20.23
CA ALA A 207 18.91 -4.19 19.95
C ALA A 207 17.65 -4.49 19.13
N PRO A 208 16.48 -3.94 19.50
CA PRO A 208 15.26 -4.18 18.74
C PRO A 208 15.31 -3.50 17.38
N ASP A 209 14.66 -4.12 16.40
CA ASP A 209 14.30 -3.44 15.17
C ASP A 209 13.14 -2.47 15.46
N LYS A 210 13.43 -1.17 15.40
CA LYS A 210 12.47 -0.11 15.72
C LYS A 210 11.45 0.11 14.61
N ASP A 211 11.65 -0.44 13.42
CA ASP A 211 10.74 -0.27 12.29
C ASP A 211 9.36 -0.86 12.60
N PHE A 212 9.29 -1.97 13.34
CA PHE A 212 8.02 -2.54 13.84
C PHE A 212 7.20 -1.54 14.67
N MET A 213 7.88 -0.77 15.53
CA MET A 213 7.22 0.26 16.33
C MET A 213 6.79 1.44 15.46
N ILE A 214 7.60 1.85 14.49
CA ILE A 214 7.31 2.96 13.58
C ILE A 214 6.05 2.64 12.76
N VAL A 215 6.00 1.49 12.07
CA VAL A 215 4.85 1.13 11.25
C VAL A 215 3.59 0.84 12.08
N ALA A 216 3.75 0.34 13.30
CA ALA A 216 2.62 0.13 14.21
C ALA A 216 2.03 1.46 14.70
N LEU A 217 2.88 2.46 15.01
CA LEU A 217 2.44 3.81 15.37
C LEU A 217 1.79 4.52 14.18
N ASP A 218 2.31 4.35 12.97
CA ASP A 218 1.71 4.90 11.76
C ASP A 218 0.30 4.34 11.53
N LEU A 219 0.12 3.02 11.59
CA LEU A 219 -1.21 2.40 11.48
C LEU A 219 -2.17 2.83 12.61
N LEU A 220 -1.68 3.03 13.84
CA LEU A 220 -2.50 3.61 14.91
C LEU A 220 -2.92 5.05 14.60
N SER A 221 -2.07 5.83 13.93
CA SER A 221 -2.40 7.17 13.44
C SER A 221 -3.48 7.10 12.35
N GLY A 222 -3.31 6.22 11.34
CA GLY A 222 -4.32 6.01 10.30
C GLY A 222 -5.68 5.54 10.84
N LEU A 223 -5.68 4.66 11.86
CA LEU A 223 -6.89 4.29 12.58
C LEU A 223 -7.55 5.48 13.28
N ALA A 224 -6.77 6.31 13.97
CA ALA A 224 -7.30 7.49 14.66
C ALA A 224 -7.85 8.53 13.68
N GLU A 225 -7.20 8.72 12.54
CA GLU A 225 -7.65 9.59 11.45
C GLU A 225 -8.95 9.09 10.81
N GLY A 226 -8.97 7.84 10.36
CA GLY A 226 -10.12 7.25 9.67
C GLY A 226 -11.35 7.08 10.58
N LEU A 227 -11.15 6.57 11.81
CA LEU A 227 -12.27 6.29 12.72
C LEU A 227 -12.75 7.53 13.47
N GLY A 228 -11.92 8.56 13.59
CA GLY A 228 -12.17 9.75 14.38
C GLY A 228 -12.58 9.38 15.82
N GLY A 229 -13.71 9.93 16.29
CA GLY A 229 -14.20 9.68 17.65
C GLY A 229 -14.49 8.21 18.00
N HIS A 230 -14.65 7.31 17.02
CA HIS A 230 -14.90 5.90 17.32
C HIS A 230 -13.67 5.19 17.92
N VAL A 231 -12.47 5.76 17.79
CA VAL A 231 -11.25 5.21 18.41
C VAL A 231 -11.23 5.38 19.93
N GLU A 232 -12.09 6.23 20.50
CA GLU A 232 -12.11 6.56 21.94
C GLU A 232 -12.17 5.30 22.82
N GLN A 233 -13.03 4.34 22.49
CA GLN A 233 -13.19 3.13 23.30
C GLN A 233 -11.94 2.24 23.28
N LEU A 234 -11.22 2.20 22.15
CA LEU A 234 -9.97 1.44 22.01
C LEU A 234 -8.85 2.11 22.82
N VAL A 235 -8.77 3.45 22.76
CA VAL A 235 -7.81 4.23 23.55
C VAL A 235 -8.08 4.10 25.04
N ALA A 236 -9.34 4.20 25.48
CA ALA A 236 -9.72 4.11 26.88
C ALA A 236 -9.40 2.74 27.52
N ARG A 237 -9.31 1.69 26.70
CA ARG A 237 -9.03 0.30 27.14
C ARG A 237 -7.58 -0.11 26.96
N SER A 238 -6.70 0.79 26.52
CA SER A 238 -5.28 0.49 26.26
C SER A 238 -4.34 1.36 27.09
N ASN A 239 -3.08 0.98 27.11
CA ASN A 239 -1.98 1.75 27.71
C ASN A 239 -1.26 2.65 26.68
N ILE A 240 -1.88 2.92 25.52
CA ILE A 240 -1.21 3.61 24.40
C ILE A 240 -0.62 4.97 24.81
N MET A 241 -1.29 5.73 25.67
CA MET A 241 -0.80 7.05 26.11
C MET A 241 0.51 6.95 26.91
N THR A 242 0.66 5.90 27.71
CA THR A 242 1.91 5.60 28.42
C THR A 242 3.00 5.18 27.44
N LEU A 243 2.67 4.36 26.45
CA LEU A 243 3.62 3.92 25.42
C LEU A 243 4.08 5.10 24.56
N LEU A 244 3.17 5.98 24.13
CA LEU A 244 3.49 7.20 23.36
C LEU A 244 4.45 8.12 24.12
N PHE A 245 4.23 8.31 25.42
CA PHE A 245 5.16 9.07 26.25
C PHE A 245 6.58 8.46 26.25
N GLN A 246 6.69 7.13 26.29
CA GLN A 246 7.98 6.45 26.18
C GLN A 246 8.58 6.60 24.78
N CYS A 247 7.79 6.44 23.72
CA CYS A 247 8.22 6.64 22.33
C CYS A 247 8.82 8.03 22.11
N MET A 248 8.21 9.08 22.65
CA MET A 248 8.71 10.46 22.55
C MET A 248 10.06 10.69 23.26
N GLN A 249 10.43 9.80 24.19
CA GLN A 249 11.71 9.85 24.90
C GLN A 249 12.81 9.05 24.21
N VAL A 250 12.47 8.21 23.22
CA VAL A 250 13.44 7.44 22.45
C VAL A 250 14.27 8.44 21.64
N ARG A 251 15.50 8.72 22.10
CA ARG A 251 16.45 9.55 21.34
C ARG A 251 16.71 8.88 20.00
N GLY A 252 16.48 9.61 18.91
CA GLY A 252 16.99 9.23 17.59
C GLY A 252 18.50 9.05 17.70
N TYR A 253 19.03 7.97 17.11
CA TYR A 253 20.47 7.89 16.91
C TYR A 253 20.91 9.14 16.12
N PRO A 254 22.04 9.78 16.47
CA PRO A 254 22.59 10.79 15.58
C PRO A 254 22.86 10.10 14.23
N THR A 255 22.24 10.63 13.18
CA THR A 255 22.56 10.34 11.78
C THR A 255 24.04 10.59 11.51
#